data_AF-A0A820MJI7-F1
#
_entry.id   AF-A0A820MJI7-F1
#
_cell.length_a   1.000
_cell.length_b   1.000
_cell.length_c   1.000
_cell.angle_alpha   90.00
_cell.angle_beta   90.00
_cell.angle_gamma   90.00
#
_symmetry.space_group_name_H-M   'P 1'
#
loop_
_entity.id
_entity.type
_entity.pdbx_description
1 polymer ?
#
loop_
_entity_poly.entity_id
_entity_poly.type
_entity_poly.pdbx_seq_one_letter_code
_entity_poly.pdbx_strand_id
1 'polypeptide(L)'
;ELKMIQSIRKKLKKLKLILRETDKSGVLHIGSAADYERKAIEYRRTTGAYEELTSNPYNDIICQVTRLLNQLKSSNRIREWQRIKMMPIREKTELAYMYFIPKPHKKDTPLRPILNTIHAATKQISQFLDKLI
;
A
#
# COMPACT_ATOMS: atom_id res chain seq x y z
N GLU A 1 -31.25 -2.16 -7.66
CA GLU A 1 -29.98 -2.29 -6.90
C GLU A 1 -28.90 -1.27 -7.28
N LEU A 2 -28.51 -1.17 -8.57
CA LEU A 2 -27.48 -0.22 -9.04
C LEU A 2 -27.72 1.26 -8.68
N LYS A 3 -28.97 1.74 -8.75
CA LYS A 3 -29.34 3.12 -8.39
C LYS A 3 -29.07 3.46 -6.91
N MET A 4 -29.31 2.50 -6.02
CA MET A 4 -29.09 2.67 -4.58
C MET A 4 -27.59 2.78 -4.27
N ILE A 5 -26.78 1.88 -4.83
CA ILE A 5 -25.32 1.88 -4.66
C ILE A 5 -24.73 3.20 -5.19
N GLN A 6 -25.18 3.66 -6.36
CA GLN A 6 -24.75 4.94 -6.93
C GLN A 6 -25.11 6.13 -6.03
N SER A 7 -26.32 6.13 -5.45
CA SER A 7 -26.77 7.16 -4.51
C SER A 7 -25.92 7.19 -3.23
N ILE A 8 -25.63 6.01 -2.65
CA ILE A 8 -24.76 5.87 -1.48
C ILE A 8 -23.36 6.41 -1.80
N ARG A 9 -22.75 5.99 -2.92
CA ARG A 9 -21.43 6.49 -3.35
C ARG A 9 -21.42 8.00 -3.52
N LYS A 10 -22.47 8.58 -4.11
CA LYS A 10 -22.61 10.04 -4.28
C LYS A 10 -22.69 10.75 -2.93
N LYS A 11 -23.46 10.22 -1.97
CA LYS A 11 -23.56 10.78 -0.61
C LYS A 11 -22.22 10.70 0.14
N LEU A 12 -21.55 9.55 0.11
CA LEU A 12 -20.23 9.37 0.72
C LEU A 12 -19.21 10.37 0.17
N LYS A 13 -19.14 10.52 -1.16
CA LYS A 13 -18.26 11.50 -1.81
C LYS A 13 -18.60 12.93 -1.42
N LYS A 14 -19.88 13.31 -1.43
CA LYS A 14 -20.35 14.67 -1.07
C LYS A 14 -19.98 15.03 0.38
N LEU A 15 -20.15 14.08 1.30
CA LEU A 15 -19.91 14.27 2.73
C LEU A 15 -18.46 13.97 3.14
N LYS A 16 -17.58 13.63 2.18
CA LYS A 16 -16.19 13.20 2.44
C LYS A 16 -16.11 12.09 3.49
N LEU A 17 -17.02 11.12 3.40
CA LEU A 17 -17.07 9.96 4.27
C LEU A 17 -16.33 8.79 3.62
N ILE A 18 -15.58 8.08 4.44
CA ILE A 18 -14.82 6.88 4.10
C ILE A 18 -15.57 5.68 4.67
N LEU A 19 -15.99 4.78 3.78
CA LEU A 19 -16.54 3.47 4.12
C LEU A 19 -15.42 2.43 4.02
N ARG A 20 -15.15 1.70 5.11
CA ARG A 20 -14.13 0.64 5.16
C ARG A 20 -14.66 -0.57 5.90
N GLU A 21 -14.19 -1.74 5.51
CA GLU A 21 -14.30 -2.93 6.35
C GLU A 21 -13.39 -2.78 7.57
N THR A 22 -13.88 -3.27 8.71
CA THR A 22 -13.20 -3.19 10.00
C THR A 22 -12.25 -4.37 10.20
N ASP A 23 -11.26 -4.15 11.06
CA ASP A 23 -10.37 -5.23 11.47
C ASP A 23 -11.11 -6.29 12.31
N LYS A 24 -11.10 -7.54 11.83
CA LYS A 24 -11.59 -8.78 12.48
C LYS A 24 -13.11 -8.94 12.64
N SER A 25 -13.89 -7.87 12.57
CA SER A 25 -15.32 -7.91 12.92
C SER A 25 -16.27 -8.08 11.73
N GLY A 26 -15.80 -7.99 10.48
CA GLY A 26 -16.67 -8.08 9.29
C GLY A 26 -17.72 -6.96 9.18
N VAL A 27 -17.65 -5.96 10.05
CA VAL A 27 -18.54 -4.80 10.10
C VAL A 27 -17.97 -3.68 9.23
N LEU A 28 -18.85 -2.88 8.65
CA LEU A 28 -18.49 -1.65 7.94
C LEU A 28 -18.37 -0.47 8.91
N HIS A 29 -17.29 0.27 8.79
CA HIS A 29 -17.07 1.52 9.50
C HIS A 29 -17.20 2.71 8.54
N ILE A 30 -17.99 3.70 8.95
CA ILE A 30 -18.11 4.99 8.26
C ILE A 30 -17.43 6.05 9.13
N GLY A 31 -16.40 6.71 8.59
CA GLY A 31 -15.74 7.84 9.25
C GLY A 31 -15.54 9.01 8.29
N SER A 32 -15.23 10.19 8.80
CA SER A 32 -14.87 11.33 7.95
C SER A 32 -13.43 11.20 7.46
N ALA A 33 -13.15 11.70 6.25
CA ALA A 33 -11.79 11.76 5.74
C ALA A 33 -10.85 12.55 6.67
N ALA A 34 -11.37 13.61 7.30
CA ALA A 34 -10.64 14.43 8.26
C ALA A 34 -10.22 13.66 9.52
N ASP A 35 -11.07 12.77 10.07
CA ASP A 35 -10.68 11.95 11.23
C ASP A 35 -9.58 10.95 10.87
N TYR A 36 -9.66 10.35 9.66
CA TYR A 36 -8.60 9.47 9.16
C TYR A 36 -7.26 10.20 9.00
N GLU A 37 -7.28 11.40 8.41
CA GLU A 37 -6.08 12.23 8.23
C GLU A 37 -5.48 12.64 9.58
N ARG A 38 -6.31 13.12 10.52
CA ARG A 38 -5.88 13.46 11.88
C ARG A 38 -5.21 12.28 12.56
N LYS A 39 -5.83 11.10 12.53
CA LYS A 39 -5.28 9.88 13.15
C LYS A 39 -4.01 9.39 12.44
N ALA A 40 -3.89 9.56 11.12
CA ALA A 40 -2.68 9.24 10.37
C ALA A 40 -1.50 10.15 10.77
N ILE A 41 -1.75 11.46 10.88
CA ILE A 41 -0.76 12.44 11.34
C ILE A 41 -0.34 12.16 12.79
N GLU A 42 -1.31 11.87 13.66
CA GLU A 42 -1.06 11.49 15.06
C GLU A 42 -0.20 10.23 15.15
N TYR A 43 -0.54 9.20 14.37
CA TYR A 43 0.25 7.96 14.28
C TYR A 43 1.70 8.23 13.82
N ARG A 44 1.87 9.04 12.76
CA ARG A 44 3.20 9.43 12.26
C ARG A 44 4.01 10.14 13.35
N ARG A 45 3.42 11.14 14.01
CA ARG A 45 4.08 11.95 15.04
C ARG A 45 4.47 11.14 16.27
N THR A 46 3.58 10.26 16.72
CA THR A 46 3.79 9.46 17.93
C THR A 46 4.81 8.33 17.73
N THR A 47 4.84 7.72 16.53
CA THR A 47 5.75 6.60 16.27
C THR A 47 7.12 7.02 15.76
N GLY A 48 7.23 8.17 15.08
CA GLY A 48 8.46 8.57 14.38
C GLY A 48 8.89 7.58 13.29
N ALA A 49 8.01 6.66 12.89
CA ALA A 49 8.36 5.52 12.04
C ALA A 49 8.37 5.83 10.54
N TYR A 50 7.88 7.01 10.14
CA TYR A 50 7.75 7.39 8.74
C TYR A 50 8.14 8.86 8.54
N GLU A 51 8.88 9.11 7.48
CA GLU A 51 9.22 10.45 7.00
C GLU A 51 8.33 10.85 5.82
N GLU A 52 8.09 12.15 5.69
CA GLU A 52 7.38 12.70 4.56
C GLU A 52 8.36 12.96 3.41
N LEU A 53 8.04 12.45 2.23
CA LEU A 53 8.87 12.63 1.05
C LEU A 53 8.51 13.94 0.34
N THR A 54 9.52 14.65 -0.14
CA THR A 54 9.34 15.91 -0.89
C THR A 54 8.94 15.70 -2.34
N SER A 55 9.08 14.48 -2.86
CA SER A 55 8.77 14.11 -4.25
C SER A 55 8.32 12.65 -4.36
N ASN A 56 7.71 12.30 -5.50
CA ASN A 56 7.28 10.94 -5.78
C ASN A 56 8.49 10.06 -6.16
N PRO A 57 8.85 9.04 -5.35
CA PRO A 57 10.05 8.23 -5.57
C PRO A 57 9.84 7.06 -6.56
N TYR A 58 8.69 6.98 -7.23
CA TYR A 58 8.30 5.82 -8.03
C TYR A 58 9.35 5.41 -9.08
N ASN A 59 9.82 6.37 -9.89
CA ASN A 59 10.82 6.07 -10.92
C ASN A 59 12.17 5.68 -10.29
N ASP A 60 12.58 6.34 -9.20
CA ASP A 60 13.84 6.05 -8.52
C ASP A 60 13.84 4.63 -7.96
N ILE A 61 12.73 4.18 -7.38
CA ILE A 61 12.58 2.82 -6.86
C ILE A 61 12.68 1.80 -7.99
N ILE A 62 11.99 2.02 -9.12
CA ILE A 62 12.07 1.12 -10.29
C ILE A 62 13.49 1.05 -10.83
N CYS A 63 14.17 2.19 -10.96
CA CYS A 63 15.56 2.26 -11.42
C CYS A 63 16.49 1.51 -10.46
N GLN A 64 16.31 1.66 -9.14
CA GLN A 64 17.09 0.94 -8.14
C GLN A 64 16.91 -0.57 -8.24
N VAL A 65 15.68 -1.06 -8.33
CA VAL A 65 15.39 -2.50 -8.47
C VAL A 65 15.98 -3.04 -9.78
N THR A 66 15.77 -2.34 -10.89
CA THR A 66 16.32 -2.73 -12.20
C THR A 66 17.85 -2.79 -12.17
N ARG A 67 18.49 -1.78 -11.58
CA ARG A 67 19.95 -1.71 -11.43
C ARG A 67 20.48 -2.87 -10.59
N LEU A 68 19.85 -3.16 -9.45
CA LEU A 68 20.21 -4.28 -8.59
C LEU A 68 20.17 -5.61 -9.36
N LEU A 69 19.07 -5.90 -10.06
CA LEU A 69 18.91 -7.14 -10.81
C LEU A 69 19.94 -7.27 -11.94
N ASN A 70 20.24 -6.18 -12.63
CA ASN A 70 21.27 -6.16 -13.67
C ASN A 70 22.68 -6.38 -13.08
N GLN A 71 22.99 -5.77 -11.92
CA GLN A 71 24.26 -5.98 -11.21
C GLN A 71 24.43 -7.42 -10.71
N LEU A 72 23.37 -8.02 -10.16
CA LEU A 72 23.39 -9.42 -9.74
C LEU A 72 23.61 -10.36 -10.93
N LYS A 73 23.04 -10.03 -12.10
CA LYS A 73 23.26 -10.81 -13.32
C LYS A 73 24.67 -10.64 -13.87
N SER A 74 25.21 -9.41 -13.90
CA SER A 74 26.56 -9.15 -14.42
C SER A 74 27.65 -9.76 -13.54
N SER A 75 27.40 -9.89 -12.24
CA SER A 75 28.27 -10.58 -11.28
C SER A 75 28.02 -12.09 -11.18
N ASN A 76 27.23 -12.68 -12.08
CA ASN A 76 26.88 -14.11 -12.12
C ASN A 76 26.28 -14.66 -10.81
N ARG A 77 25.65 -13.80 -9.98
CA ARG A 77 24.94 -14.21 -8.76
C ARG A 77 23.56 -14.78 -9.04
N ILE A 78 22.97 -14.43 -10.18
CA ILE A 78 21.70 -14.97 -10.68
C ILE A 78 21.81 -15.31 -12.17
N ARG A 79 21.01 -16.28 -12.61
CA ARG A 79 20.81 -16.65 -14.01
C ARG A 79 19.90 -15.65 -14.71
N GLU A 80 19.97 -15.59 -16.04
CA GLU A 80 19.16 -14.65 -16.84
C GLU A 80 17.67 -14.85 -16.65
N TRP A 81 17.20 -16.08 -16.61
CA TRP A 81 15.78 -16.38 -16.38
C TRP A 81 15.31 -15.92 -14.99
N GLN A 82 16.18 -15.93 -13.97
CA GLN A 82 15.85 -15.41 -12.63
C GLN A 82 15.73 -13.89 -12.67
N ARG A 83 16.66 -13.21 -13.36
CA ARG A 83 16.63 -11.75 -13.58
C ARG A 83 15.32 -11.33 -14.25
N ILE A 84 14.96 -11.99 -15.36
CA ILE A 84 13.71 -11.71 -16.10
C ILE A 84 12.49 -11.91 -15.21
N LYS A 85 12.45 -13.00 -14.45
CA LYS A 85 11.30 -13.34 -13.58
C LYS A 85 11.12 -12.37 -12.41
N MET A 86 12.21 -11.78 -11.93
CA MET A 86 12.19 -10.80 -10.83
C MET A 86 12.04 -9.35 -11.28
N MET A 87 12.13 -9.06 -12.58
CA MET A 87 12.09 -7.69 -13.09
C MET A 87 10.70 -7.06 -12.88
N PRO A 88 10.61 -5.81 -12.39
CA PRO A 88 9.34 -5.10 -12.31
C PRO A 88 8.70 -4.92 -13.70
N ILE A 89 7.38 -5.11 -13.76
CA ILE A 89 6.56 -4.84 -14.95
C ILE A 89 5.97 -3.45 -14.77
N ARG A 90 6.45 -2.46 -15.51
CA ARG A 90 6.16 -1.04 -15.27
C ARG A 90 4.66 -0.73 -15.30
N GLU A 91 3.93 -1.35 -16.22
CA GLU A 91 2.48 -1.18 -16.41
C GLU A 91 1.65 -1.75 -15.24
N LYS A 92 2.25 -2.64 -14.43
CA LYS A 92 1.62 -3.29 -13.27
C LYS A 92 2.24 -2.85 -11.96
N THR A 93 3.19 -1.91 -12.00
CA THR A 93 3.93 -1.45 -10.83
C THR A 93 3.31 -0.16 -10.33
N GLU A 94 3.02 -0.10 -9.04
CA GLU A 94 2.47 1.07 -8.34
C GLU A 94 3.41 1.48 -7.21
N LEU A 95 3.30 2.74 -6.78
CA LEU A 95 3.99 3.18 -5.58
C LEU A 95 3.34 2.50 -4.36
N ALA A 96 4.18 1.93 -3.48
CA ALA A 96 3.68 1.41 -2.21
C ALA A 96 3.03 2.55 -1.42
N TYR A 97 1.88 2.30 -0.83
CA TYR A 97 1.15 3.31 -0.09
C TYR A 97 0.65 2.76 1.24
N MET A 98 0.59 3.64 2.23
CA MET A 98 -0.01 3.32 3.51
C MET A 98 -1.49 3.67 3.49
N TYR A 99 -2.31 2.77 4.04
CA TYR A 99 -3.69 3.07 4.37
C TYR A 99 -4.00 2.53 5.76
N PHE A 100 -5.16 2.91 6.28
CA PHE A 100 -5.52 2.63 7.65
C PHE A 100 -6.83 1.85 7.73
N ILE A 101 -6.87 0.84 8.60
CA ILE A 101 -8.06 0.04 8.90
C ILE A 101 -8.51 0.33 10.35
N PRO A 102 -9.78 0.69 10.59
CA PRO A 102 -10.27 0.95 11.94
C PRO A 102 -10.33 -0.32 12.78
N LYS A 103 -9.97 -0.21 14.06
CA LYS A 103 -10.11 -1.25 15.09
C LYS A 103 -11.27 -0.92 16.04
N PRO A 104 -12.53 -1.14 15.65
CA PRO A 104 -13.70 -0.74 16.46
C PRO A 104 -13.79 -1.49 17.80
N HIS A 105 -13.14 -2.65 17.91
CA HIS A 105 -13.07 -3.45 19.15
C HIS A 105 -12.12 -2.88 20.22
N LYS A 106 -11.50 -1.71 19.97
CA LYS A 106 -10.61 -1.03 20.93
C LYS A 106 -11.18 0.34 21.29
N LYS A 107 -10.94 0.79 22.52
CA LYS A 107 -11.31 2.14 22.99
C LYS A 107 -10.79 3.20 22.02
N ASP A 108 -11.62 4.20 21.71
CA ASP A 108 -11.35 5.31 20.79
C ASP A 108 -11.17 4.93 19.31
N THR A 109 -11.42 3.67 18.93
CA THR A 109 -11.33 3.15 17.55
C THR A 109 -10.03 3.57 16.84
N PRO A 110 -8.86 3.12 17.34
CA PRO A 110 -7.58 3.44 16.73
C PRO A 110 -7.48 2.82 15.34
N LEU A 111 -6.59 3.37 14.53
CA LEU A 111 -6.31 2.88 13.19
C LEU A 111 -5.15 1.87 13.20
N ARG A 112 -5.27 0.78 12.43
CA ARG A 112 -4.17 -0.09 12.05
C ARG A 112 -3.52 0.48 10.78
N PRO A 113 -2.24 0.85 10.80
CA PRO A 113 -1.51 1.12 9.57
C PRO A 113 -1.32 -0.17 8.77
N ILE A 114 -1.58 -0.12 7.46
CA ILE A 114 -1.30 -1.20 6.51
C ILE A 114 -0.47 -0.60 5.39
N LEU A 115 0.69 -1.18 5.13
CA LEU A 115 1.51 -0.84 3.96
C LEU A 115 1.13 -1.77 2.82
N ASN A 116 0.55 -1.23 1.75
CA ASN A 116 0.27 -2.00 0.54
C ASN A 116 1.51 -2.04 -0.34
N THR A 117 2.06 -3.24 -0.52
CA THR A 117 3.20 -3.51 -1.42
C THR A 117 2.84 -4.53 -2.52
N ILE A 118 1.57 -4.88 -2.68
CA ILE A 118 1.12 -5.95 -3.59
C ILE A 118 1.52 -5.67 -5.05
N HIS A 119 1.57 -4.40 -5.44
CA HIS A 119 1.97 -3.95 -6.77
C HIS A 119 3.28 -3.15 -6.75
N ALA A 120 4.04 -3.18 -5.65
CA ALA A 120 5.31 -2.46 -5.56
C ALA A 120 6.35 -3.06 -6.50
N ALA A 121 7.39 -2.28 -6.84
CA ALA A 121 8.47 -2.70 -7.74
C ALA A 121 9.23 -3.95 -7.27
N THR A 122 9.13 -4.29 -5.98
CA THR A 122 9.74 -5.49 -5.39
C THR A 122 8.84 -6.73 -5.42
N LYS A 123 7.60 -6.62 -5.91
CA LYS A 123 6.62 -7.73 -5.89
C LYS A 123 7.14 -8.99 -6.57
N GLN A 124 7.76 -8.85 -7.74
CA GLN A 124 8.25 -9.99 -8.52
C GLN A 124 9.43 -10.67 -7.82
N ILE A 125 10.27 -9.90 -7.11
CA ILE A 125 11.32 -10.44 -6.24
C ILE A 125 10.70 -11.25 -5.11
N SER A 126 9.73 -10.70 -4.36
CA SER A 126 9.06 -11.42 -3.28
C SER A 126 8.43 -12.72 -3.77
N GLN A 127 7.67 -12.69 -4.87
CA GLN A 127 7.06 -13.88 -5.46
C GLN A 127 8.07 -14.93 -5.94
N PHE A 128 9.27 -14.49 -6.31
CA PHE A 128 10.35 -15.39 -6.68
C PHE A 128 10.94 -16.07 -5.44
N LEU A 129 11.22 -15.29 -4.38
CA LEU A 129 11.76 -15.80 -3.12
C LEU A 129 10.77 -16.72 -2.39
N ASP A 130 9.47 -16.41 -2.42
CA ASP A 130 8.40 -17.25 -1.86
C ASP A 130 8.31 -18.65 -2.50
N LYS A 131 8.96 -18.87 -3.66
CA LYS A 131 9.04 -20.19 -4.31
C LYS A 131 10.28 -20.98 -3.92
N LEU A 132 11.20 -20.37 -3.18
CA LEU A 132 12.45 -20.97 -2.73
C LEU A 132 12.41 -21.41 -1.26
N ILE A 133 11.47 -20.86 -0.49
CA ILE A 133 11.24 -21.11 0.94
C ILE A 133 9.90 -21.81 1.09
#